data_AF-A0A425I7K5-F1
#
_entry.id   AF-A0A425I7K5-F1
#
_cell.length_a   1.000
_cell.length_b   1.000
_cell.length_c   1.000
_cell.angle_alpha   90.00
_cell.angle_beta   90.00
_cell.angle_gamma   90.00
#
_symmetry.space_group_name_H-M   'P 1'
#
loop_
_entity.id
_entity.type
_entity.pdbx_description
1 polymer ?
#
loop_
_entity_poly.entity_id
_entity_poly.type
_entity_poly.pdbx_seq_one_letter_code
_entity_poly.pdbx_strand_id
1 'polypeptide(L)'
;MCVQGTSVLQRATESLVAVLLGCVAGSFYILFSLTSVALFLKLWQKPLLEPPALCAQLYGELAPLHACNLYGLFASVTTSRYEVVIEELHLVEDTSTHPPTTRETWVELDFLYKPGDVDRRPPWLWLGHMPRLDWRLWFLPLRLARVVNLAIRDGASPAAVSAALQQGAPSLYPAWWPVLLARICRRQPEVLALLGPQRNIDLARAPCPRGLRVSLFDFRFRPPENCPLYAAFFPEGDPGN
;
A
#
# COMPACT_ATOMS: atom_id res chain seq x y z
N MET A 1 49.01 24.82 44.71
CA MET A 1 48.40 24.00 43.65
C MET A 1 48.72 22.55 43.95
N CYS A 2 47.80 21.82 44.59
CA CYS A 2 47.99 20.41 44.93
C CYS A 2 47.40 19.56 43.80
N VAL A 3 48.26 18.95 42.98
CA VAL A 3 47.84 17.97 41.98
C VAL A 3 47.49 16.69 42.75
N GLN A 4 46.21 16.46 42.99
CA GLN A 4 45.74 15.17 43.51
C GLN A 4 46.04 14.10 42.47
N GLY A 5 47.11 13.34 42.68
CA GLY A 5 47.41 12.17 41.87
C GLY A 5 46.34 11.10 42.11
N THR A 6 45.59 10.76 41.07
CA THR A 6 44.64 9.63 41.07
C THR A 6 45.32 8.38 41.64
N SER A 7 44.67 7.69 42.58
CA SER A 7 45.22 6.48 43.18
C SER A 7 45.51 5.41 42.10
N VAL A 8 46.51 4.56 42.34
CA VAL A 8 46.87 3.47 41.40
C VAL A 8 45.66 2.56 41.13
N LEU A 9 44.83 2.32 42.14
CA LEU A 9 43.59 1.56 42.01
C LEU A 9 42.60 2.26 41.06
N GLN A 10 42.45 3.57 41.17
CA GLN A 10 41.55 4.34 40.31
C GLN A 10 41.98 4.28 38.83
N ARG A 11 43.28 4.45 38.55
CA ARG A 11 43.82 4.30 37.18
C ARG A 11 43.67 2.88 36.63
N ALA A 12 43.84 1.87 37.48
CA ALA A 12 43.65 0.47 37.11
C ALA A 12 42.17 0.19 36.78
N THR A 13 41.22 0.71 37.57
CA THR A 13 39.79 0.57 37.30
C THR A 13 39.37 1.31 36.03
N GLU A 14 39.86 2.52 35.80
CA GLU A 14 39.57 3.30 34.58
C GLU A 14 40.11 2.58 33.34
N SER A 15 41.33 2.03 33.41
CA SER A 15 41.93 1.25 32.33
C SER A 15 41.15 -0.04 32.05
N LEU A 16 40.72 -0.75 33.11
CA LEU A 16 39.93 -1.97 32.96
C LEU A 16 38.56 -1.67 32.33
N VAL A 17 37.88 -0.62 32.78
CA VAL A 17 36.59 -0.19 32.22
C VAL A 17 36.74 0.21 30.75
N ALA A 18 37.80 0.96 30.40
CA ALA A 18 38.07 1.33 29.02
C ALA A 18 38.32 0.11 28.12
N VAL A 19 39.08 -0.89 28.60
CA VAL A 19 39.30 -2.15 27.87
C VAL A 19 38.00 -2.92 27.70
N LEU A 20 37.18 -3.04 28.76
CA LEU A 20 35.89 -3.73 28.68
C LEU A 20 34.93 -3.04 27.69
N LEU A 21 34.80 -1.72 27.76
CA LEU A 21 33.99 -0.95 26.82
C LEU A 21 34.50 -1.08 25.38
N GLY A 22 35.82 -1.08 25.19
CA GLY A 22 36.45 -1.31 23.89
C GLY A 22 36.13 -2.71 23.33
N CYS A 23 36.21 -3.74 24.17
CA CYS A 23 35.86 -5.11 23.78
C CYS A 23 34.37 -5.25 23.41
N VAL A 24 33.48 -4.61 24.17
CA VAL A 24 32.03 -4.61 23.88
C VAL A 24 31.74 -3.90 22.56
N ALA A 25 32.30 -2.69 22.36
CA ALA A 25 32.13 -1.94 21.13
C ALA A 25 32.70 -2.70 19.93
N GLY A 26 33.90 -3.25 20.05
CA GLY A 26 34.53 -4.06 19.00
C GLY A 26 33.68 -5.27 18.62
N SER A 27 33.17 -6.00 19.62
CA SER A 27 32.29 -7.16 19.40
C SER A 27 30.99 -6.77 18.69
N PHE A 28 30.40 -5.63 19.07
CA PHE A 28 29.22 -5.09 18.40
C PHE A 28 29.49 -4.77 16.92
N TYR A 29 30.59 -4.07 16.62
CA TYR A 29 30.93 -3.73 15.23
C TYR A 29 31.24 -4.96 14.38
N ILE A 30 31.90 -5.97 14.94
CA ILE A 30 32.15 -7.24 14.25
C ILE A 30 30.84 -7.94 13.93
N LEU A 31 29.97 -8.12 14.93
CA LEU A 31 28.66 -8.76 14.74
C LEU A 31 27.80 -8.02 13.71
N PHE A 32 27.73 -6.69 13.82
CA PHE A 32 27.00 -5.84 12.89
C PHE A 32 27.56 -5.94 11.45
N SER A 33 28.88 -5.98 11.29
CA SER A 33 29.51 -6.11 9.98
C SER A 33 29.23 -7.47 9.35
N LEU A 34 29.34 -8.56 10.12
CA LEU A 34 29.08 -9.92 9.64
C LEU A 34 27.62 -10.10 9.21
N THR A 35 26.65 -9.58 10.00
CA THR A 35 25.23 -9.64 9.62
C THR A 35 24.91 -8.75 8.42
N SER A 36 25.55 -7.57 8.32
CA SER A 36 25.39 -6.66 7.18
C SER A 36 25.90 -7.27 5.87
N VAL A 37 26.99 -8.03 5.90
CA VAL A 37 27.50 -8.77 4.71
C VAL A 37 26.47 -9.80 4.23
N ALA A 38 25.87 -10.57 5.15
CA ALA A 38 24.81 -11.51 4.79
C ALA A 38 23.59 -10.81 4.19
N LEU A 39 23.18 -9.67 4.76
CA LEU A 39 22.09 -8.85 4.25
C LEU A 39 22.39 -8.27 2.86
N PHE A 40 23.60 -7.76 2.64
CA PHE A 40 24.01 -7.17 1.36
C PHE A 40 23.95 -8.19 0.23
N LEU A 41 24.47 -9.40 0.46
CA LEU A 41 24.43 -10.49 -0.53
C LEU A 41 23.00 -10.94 -0.83
N LYS A 42 22.12 -10.96 0.19
CA LYS A 42 20.68 -11.23 0.01
C LYS A 42 19.95 -10.10 -0.74
N LEU A 43 20.25 -8.84 -0.44
CA LEU A 43 19.58 -7.66 -1.02
C LEU A 43 19.84 -7.56 -2.52
N TRP A 44 21.05 -7.88 -2.97
CA TRP A 44 21.42 -7.78 -4.37
C TRP A 44 20.87 -8.89 -5.26
N GLN A 45 20.01 -9.77 -4.72
CA GLN A 45 19.28 -10.83 -5.44
C GLN A 45 20.14 -11.54 -6.49
N LYS A 46 21.43 -11.79 -6.21
CA LYS A 46 22.28 -12.62 -7.06
C LYS A 46 22.11 -14.06 -6.60
N PRO A 47 21.21 -14.86 -7.20
CA PRO A 47 20.92 -16.22 -6.74
C PRO A 47 22.13 -17.15 -6.76
N LEU A 48 23.23 -16.73 -7.40
CA LEU A 48 24.45 -17.52 -7.57
C LEU A 48 25.51 -17.24 -6.48
N LEU A 49 25.30 -16.27 -5.58
CA LEU A 49 26.24 -15.96 -4.50
C LEU A 49 25.56 -16.14 -3.14
N GLU A 50 25.87 -17.25 -2.49
CA GLU A 50 25.46 -17.49 -1.11
C GLU A 50 26.37 -16.75 -0.14
N PRO A 51 25.83 -16.17 0.95
CA PRO A 51 26.65 -15.59 1.99
C PRO A 51 27.54 -16.66 2.66
N PRO A 52 28.75 -16.30 3.13
CA PRO A 52 29.57 -17.20 3.93
C PRO A 52 28.76 -17.79 5.09
N ALA A 53 28.93 -19.08 5.35
CA ALA A 53 28.11 -19.85 6.30
C ALA A 53 28.01 -19.18 7.69
N LEU A 54 29.12 -18.65 8.20
CA LEU A 54 29.18 -17.91 9.47
C LEU A 54 28.23 -16.71 9.46
N CYS A 55 28.27 -15.89 8.41
CA CYS A 55 27.43 -14.70 8.29
C CYS A 55 25.95 -15.08 8.18
N ALA A 56 25.64 -16.16 7.45
CA ALA A 56 24.28 -16.66 7.29
C ALA A 56 23.69 -17.18 8.62
N GLN A 57 24.48 -17.93 9.38
CA GLN A 57 24.11 -18.45 10.70
C GLN A 57 23.88 -17.31 11.69
N LEU A 58 24.85 -16.40 11.83
CA LEU A 58 24.73 -15.24 12.74
C LEU A 58 23.52 -14.37 12.38
N TYR A 59 23.25 -14.16 11.09
CA TYR A 59 22.05 -13.47 10.64
C TYR A 59 20.77 -14.20 11.06
N GLY A 60 20.72 -15.53 10.93
CA GLY A 60 19.57 -16.35 11.32
C GLY A 60 19.27 -16.28 12.82
N GLU A 61 20.29 -16.41 13.66
CA GLU A 61 20.18 -16.35 15.12
C GLU A 61 19.73 -14.96 15.61
N LEU A 62 20.17 -13.89 14.94
CA LEU A 62 19.82 -12.51 15.29
C LEU A 62 18.51 -12.04 14.65
N ALA A 63 17.93 -12.80 13.72
CA ALA A 63 16.70 -12.43 13.02
C ALA A 63 15.51 -12.10 13.96
N PRO A 64 15.25 -12.85 15.05
CA PRO A 64 14.14 -12.55 15.97
C PRO A 64 14.27 -11.19 16.68
N LEU A 65 15.49 -10.65 16.79
CA LEU A 65 15.72 -9.34 17.39
C LEU A 65 15.33 -8.19 16.46
N HIS A 66 15.11 -8.47 15.17
CA HIS A 66 14.89 -7.45 14.14
C HIS A 66 15.94 -6.31 14.15
N ALA A 67 17.16 -6.59 14.63
CA ALA A 67 18.23 -5.60 14.74
C ALA A 67 18.80 -5.20 13.36
N CYS A 68 18.75 -6.12 12.39
CA CYS A 68 19.15 -5.89 11.01
C CYS A 68 18.11 -6.55 10.09
N ASN A 69 17.40 -5.76 9.28
CA ASN A 69 16.37 -6.25 8.36
C ASN A 69 16.65 -5.77 6.94
N LEU A 70 16.25 -6.55 5.94
CA LEU A 70 16.11 -6.03 4.58
C LEU A 70 14.90 -5.09 4.54
N TYR A 71 15.14 -3.82 4.25
CA TYR A 71 14.08 -2.89 3.89
C TYR A 71 14.09 -2.69 2.38
N GLY A 72 13.10 -3.25 1.71
CA GLY A 72 12.87 -3.07 0.29
C GLY A 72 11.49 -2.47 0.05
N LEU A 73 11.39 -1.14 0.16
CA LEU A 73 10.23 -0.43 -0.36
C LEU A 73 10.20 -0.71 -1.87
N PHE A 74 9.28 -1.57 -2.31
CA PHE A 74 9.16 -2.07 -3.70
C PHE A 74 10.11 -3.19 -4.13
N ALA A 75 10.54 -4.08 -3.22
CA ALA A 75 11.37 -5.25 -3.58
C ALA A 75 10.72 -6.25 -4.56
N SER A 76 9.40 -6.18 -4.75
CA SER A 76 8.67 -6.96 -5.73
C SER A 76 7.84 -6.03 -6.61
N VAL A 77 8.02 -6.14 -7.92
CA VAL A 77 7.24 -5.40 -8.92
C VAL A 77 6.05 -6.27 -9.32
N THR A 78 4.84 -5.81 -9.04
CA THR A 78 3.61 -6.52 -9.42
C THR A 78 3.24 -6.24 -10.88
N THR A 79 2.66 -7.22 -11.56
CA THR A 79 2.19 -7.10 -12.95
C THR A 79 0.73 -6.67 -13.06
N SER A 80 -0.02 -6.82 -11.97
CA SER A 80 -1.34 -6.26 -11.82
C SER A 80 -1.51 -5.69 -10.42
N ARG A 81 -2.61 -4.99 -10.22
CA ARG A 81 -3.02 -4.45 -8.94
C ARG A 81 -4.54 -4.45 -8.84
N TYR A 82 -5.02 -4.75 -7.64
CA TYR A 82 -6.42 -4.56 -7.34
C TYR A 82 -6.67 -3.12 -6.90
N GLU A 83 -7.76 -2.52 -7.36
CA GLU A 83 -8.17 -1.17 -7.00
C GLU A 83 -9.64 -1.16 -6.63
N VAL A 84 -9.92 -0.45 -5.54
CA VAL A 84 -11.28 -0.17 -5.12
C VAL A 84 -11.74 1.12 -5.79
N VAL A 85 -12.90 1.02 -6.43
CA VAL A 85 -13.65 2.12 -7.04
C VAL A 85 -14.97 2.27 -6.28
N ILE A 86 -15.31 3.50 -5.93
CA ILE A 86 -16.55 3.82 -5.20
C ILE A 86 -17.42 4.65 -6.12
N GLU A 87 -18.68 4.26 -6.27
CA GLU A 87 -19.64 4.93 -7.12
C GLU A 87 -20.92 5.24 -6.36
N GLU A 88 -21.48 6.41 -6.63
CA GLU A 88 -22.76 6.85 -6.09
C GLU A 88 -23.85 6.82 -7.14
N LEU A 89 -25.03 6.36 -6.75
CA LEU A 89 -26.22 6.39 -7.60
C LEU A 89 -26.97 7.71 -7.41
N HIS A 90 -27.10 8.46 -8.50
CA HIS A 90 -27.78 9.74 -8.56
C HIS A 90 -28.97 9.69 -9.53
N LEU A 91 -29.99 10.49 -9.25
CA LEU A 91 -31.08 10.76 -10.19
C LEU A 91 -30.76 12.05 -10.92
N VAL A 92 -30.61 11.95 -12.23
CA VAL A 92 -30.36 13.08 -13.11
C VAL A 92 -31.58 13.25 -14.01
N GLU A 93 -32.06 14.48 -14.14
CA GLU A 93 -33.10 14.78 -15.13
C GLU A 93 -32.51 14.73 -16.53
N ASP A 94 -33.00 13.82 -17.35
CA ASP A 94 -32.64 13.72 -18.76
C ASP A 94 -33.55 14.66 -19.55
N THR A 95 -32.98 15.77 -19.99
CA THR A 95 -33.67 16.78 -20.82
C THR A 95 -33.61 16.47 -22.31
N SER A 96 -32.93 15.39 -22.71
CA SER A 96 -32.89 14.96 -24.12
C SER A 96 -34.18 14.27 -24.59
N THR A 97 -34.97 13.76 -23.65
CA THR A 97 -36.29 13.18 -23.88
C THR A 97 -37.42 14.17 -23.58
N HIS A 98 -38.48 14.15 -24.39
CA HIS A 98 -39.72 14.88 -24.14
C HIS A 98 -40.88 13.89 -23.96
N PRO A 99 -41.56 13.85 -22.79
CA PRO A 99 -41.30 14.62 -21.57
C PRO A 99 -39.96 14.26 -20.90
N PRO A 100 -39.36 15.18 -20.12
CA PRO A 100 -38.10 14.90 -19.41
C PRO A 100 -38.29 13.72 -18.47
N THR A 101 -37.36 12.78 -18.54
CA THR A 101 -37.39 11.55 -17.72
C THR A 101 -36.25 11.56 -16.73
N THR A 102 -36.51 11.14 -15.49
CA THR A 102 -35.43 10.98 -14.51
C THR A 102 -34.67 9.68 -14.79
N ARG A 103 -33.35 9.77 -14.94
CA ARG A 103 -32.47 8.63 -15.18
C ARG A 103 -31.53 8.41 -14.01
N GLU A 104 -31.35 7.15 -13.64
CA GLU A 104 -30.34 6.74 -12.68
C GLU A 104 -28.96 6.73 -13.33
N THR A 105 -28.01 7.46 -12.74
CA THR A 105 -26.63 7.58 -13.21
C THR A 105 -25.67 7.23 -12.09
N TRP A 106 -24.71 6.36 -12.37
CA TRP A 106 -23.60 6.06 -11.47
C TRP A 106 -22.49 7.09 -11.68
N VAL A 107 -22.02 7.67 -10.58
CA VAL A 107 -20.92 8.63 -10.59
C VAL A 107 -19.79 8.09 -9.74
N GLU A 108 -18.64 7.88 -10.36
CA GLU A 108 -17.41 7.49 -9.66
C GLU A 108 -16.90 8.63 -8.77
N LEU A 109 -16.44 8.26 -7.57
CA LEU A 109 -15.83 9.17 -6.61
C LEU A 109 -14.32 9.25 -6.81
N ASP A 110 -13.87 10.39 -7.32
CA ASP A 110 -12.47 10.75 -7.43
C ASP A 110 -11.92 11.26 -6.10
N PHE A 111 -10.66 10.92 -5.79
CA PHE A 111 -9.94 11.42 -4.62
C PHE A 111 -8.82 12.38 -5.04
N LEU A 112 -8.30 13.15 -4.09
CA LEU A 112 -7.29 14.17 -4.40
C LEU A 112 -5.98 13.57 -4.89
N TYR A 113 -5.51 12.48 -4.28
CA TYR A 113 -4.18 11.93 -4.52
C TYR A 113 -4.19 10.47 -4.97
N LYS A 114 -5.33 9.77 -4.84
CA LYS A 114 -5.51 8.46 -5.45
C LYS A 114 -5.46 8.60 -6.98
N PRO A 115 -4.67 7.77 -7.68
CA PRO A 115 -4.75 7.70 -9.13
C PRO A 115 -6.15 7.27 -9.58
N GLY A 116 -6.68 7.97 -10.57
CA GLY A 116 -7.98 7.70 -11.19
C GLY A 116 -7.92 8.21 -12.62
N ASP A 117 -8.45 9.40 -12.84
CA ASP A 117 -8.40 10.13 -14.11
C ASP A 117 -7.00 10.14 -14.77
N VAL A 118 -6.89 9.57 -15.98
CA VAL A 118 -5.66 9.46 -16.78
C VAL A 118 -5.21 10.81 -17.36
N ASP A 119 -6.17 11.72 -17.60
CA ASP A 119 -5.92 13.07 -18.13
C ASP A 119 -5.56 14.05 -17.02
N ARG A 120 -5.79 13.67 -15.76
CA ARG A 120 -5.46 14.48 -14.58
C ARG A 120 -3.99 14.34 -14.22
N ARG A 121 -3.28 15.46 -14.23
CA ARG A 121 -1.91 15.52 -13.72
C ARG A 121 -1.88 15.21 -12.22
N PRO A 122 -0.92 14.39 -11.75
CA PRO A 122 -0.77 14.12 -10.33
C PRO A 122 -0.47 15.42 -9.58
N PRO A 123 -1.12 15.68 -8.43
CA PRO A 123 -0.85 16.87 -7.64
C PRO A 123 0.57 16.81 -7.06
N TRP A 124 1.18 17.99 -6.89
CA TRP A 124 2.48 18.09 -6.26
C TRP A 124 2.38 17.77 -4.77
N LEU A 125 3.13 16.75 -4.33
CA LEU A 125 3.30 16.43 -2.92
C LEU A 125 4.50 17.21 -2.39
N TRP A 126 4.24 18.23 -1.57
CA TRP A 126 5.29 18.88 -0.79
C TRP A 126 6.05 17.84 0.03
N LEU A 127 7.38 17.95 0.14
CA LEU A 127 8.23 16.96 0.81
C LEU A 127 7.67 16.58 2.19
N GLY A 128 7.20 15.34 2.31
CA GLY A 128 6.67 14.77 3.55
C GLY A 128 5.14 14.85 3.72
N HIS A 129 4.40 15.54 2.85
CA HIS A 129 2.94 15.47 2.87
C HIS A 129 2.48 14.11 2.33
N MET A 130 1.95 13.26 3.21
CA MET A 130 1.37 11.96 2.86
C MET A 130 -0.14 12.00 3.12
N PRO A 131 -0.97 12.10 2.06
CA PRO A 131 -2.43 12.17 2.19
C PRO A 131 -2.95 10.90 2.85
N ARG A 132 -3.41 11.03 4.11
CA ARG A 132 -3.68 9.87 4.95
C ARG A 132 -4.84 9.02 4.46
N LEU A 133 -5.87 9.63 3.86
CA LEU A 133 -7.03 8.91 3.35
C LEU A 133 -6.67 8.11 2.09
N ASP A 134 -6.11 8.77 1.09
CA ASP A 134 -5.69 8.18 -0.19
C ASP A 134 -4.66 7.08 0.03
N TRP A 135 -3.73 7.27 0.98
CA TRP A 135 -2.78 6.23 1.38
C TRP A 135 -3.51 5.02 1.97
N ARG A 136 -4.51 5.21 2.83
CA ARG A 136 -5.30 4.07 3.36
C ARG A 136 -6.06 3.35 2.25
N LEU A 137 -6.60 4.09 1.28
CA LEU A 137 -7.26 3.53 0.09
C LEU A 137 -6.27 2.79 -0.82
N TRP A 138 -5.00 3.20 -0.86
CA TRP A 138 -3.96 2.50 -1.60
C TRP A 138 -3.69 1.08 -1.06
N PHE A 139 -3.69 0.89 0.27
CA PHE A 139 -3.42 -0.41 0.91
C PHE A 139 -4.67 -1.28 1.09
N LEU A 140 -5.86 -0.70 1.05
CA LEU A 140 -7.10 -1.46 1.23
C LEU A 140 -7.22 -2.62 0.22
N PRO A 141 -7.02 -2.41 -1.09
CA PRO A 141 -7.06 -3.51 -2.05
C PRO A 141 -5.96 -4.56 -1.84
N LEU A 142 -4.79 -4.20 -1.31
CA LEU A 142 -3.71 -5.17 -1.08
C LEU A 142 -4.09 -6.23 -0.05
N ARG A 143 -4.92 -5.85 0.95
CA ARG A 143 -5.49 -6.81 1.90
C ARG A 143 -6.51 -7.72 1.23
N LEU A 144 -7.41 -7.14 0.42
CA LEU A 144 -8.43 -7.90 -0.31
C LEU A 144 -7.80 -8.86 -1.33
N ALA A 145 -6.79 -8.40 -2.07
CA ALA A 145 -6.03 -9.18 -3.03
C ALA A 145 -5.47 -10.46 -2.40
N ARG A 146 -4.94 -10.39 -1.17
CA ARG A 146 -4.45 -11.57 -0.47
C ARG A 146 -5.56 -12.60 -0.24
N VAL A 147 -6.75 -12.15 0.18
CA VAL A 147 -7.90 -13.03 0.41
C VAL A 147 -8.41 -13.63 -0.90
N VAL A 148 -8.56 -12.80 -1.93
CA VAL A 148 -9.00 -13.21 -3.28
C VAL A 148 -8.03 -14.23 -3.87
N ASN A 149 -6.72 -13.95 -3.83
CA ASN A 149 -5.70 -14.84 -4.38
C ASN A 149 -5.61 -16.17 -3.62
N LEU A 150 -5.81 -16.16 -2.30
CA LEU A 150 -5.87 -17.40 -1.51
C LEU A 150 -7.11 -18.23 -1.90
N ALA A 151 -8.29 -17.60 -1.99
CA ALA A 151 -9.50 -18.30 -2.37
C ALA A 151 -9.40 -18.91 -3.78
N ILE A 152 -8.85 -18.16 -4.74
CA ILE A 152 -8.62 -18.66 -6.11
C ILE A 152 -7.61 -19.80 -6.10
N ARG A 153 -6.52 -19.70 -5.33
CA ARG A 153 -5.53 -20.77 -5.17
C ARG A 153 -6.15 -22.04 -4.59
N ASP A 154 -7.10 -21.91 -3.69
CA ASP A 154 -7.84 -23.02 -3.09
C ASP A 154 -8.95 -23.58 -4.01
N GLY A 155 -9.04 -23.08 -5.25
CA GLY A 155 -9.96 -23.56 -6.29
C GLY A 155 -11.31 -22.84 -6.35
N ALA A 156 -11.51 -21.74 -5.62
CA ALA A 156 -12.74 -20.98 -5.71
C ALA A 156 -12.86 -20.28 -7.07
N SER A 157 -14.06 -20.34 -7.67
CA SER A 157 -14.34 -19.59 -8.89
C SER A 157 -14.41 -18.08 -8.59
N PRO A 158 -14.05 -17.20 -9.55
CA PRO A 158 -14.17 -15.74 -9.37
C PRO A 158 -15.58 -15.28 -8.99
N ALA A 159 -16.61 -15.96 -9.51
CA ALA A 159 -18.00 -15.70 -9.17
C ALA A 159 -18.32 -16.03 -7.70
N ALA A 160 -17.79 -17.14 -7.17
CA ALA A 160 -17.96 -17.51 -5.77
C ALA A 160 -17.25 -16.52 -4.84
N VAL A 161 -16.05 -16.06 -5.22
CA VAL A 161 -15.32 -15.03 -4.47
C VAL A 161 -16.10 -13.70 -4.48
N SER A 162 -16.62 -13.29 -5.63
CA SER A 162 -17.47 -12.10 -5.74
C SER A 162 -18.71 -12.19 -4.86
N ALA A 163 -19.42 -13.34 -4.87
CA ALA A 163 -20.58 -13.56 -4.02
C ALA A 163 -20.22 -13.50 -2.53
N ALA A 164 -19.09 -14.09 -2.13
CA ALA A 164 -18.61 -14.03 -0.75
C ALA A 164 -18.23 -12.59 -0.31
N LEU A 165 -17.61 -11.81 -1.19
CA LEU A 165 -17.31 -10.40 -0.93
C LEU A 165 -18.60 -9.56 -0.78
N GLN A 166 -19.63 -9.85 -1.58
CA GLN A 166 -20.94 -9.20 -1.50
C GLN A 166 -21.69 -9.55 -0.20
N GLN A 167 -21.58 -10.80 0.27
CA GLN A 167 -22.17 -11.22 1.55
C GLN A 167 -21.50 -10.57 2.76
N GLY A 168 -20.32 -9.98 2.58
CA GLY A 168 -19.71 -9.05 3.54
C GLY A 168 -19.27 -9.72 4.84
N ALA A 169 -18.05 -10.27 4.86
CA ALA A 169 -17.42 -10.62 6.14
C ALA A 169 -16.93 -9.32 6.85
N PRO A 170 -17.31 -9.07 8.11
CA PRO A 170 -16.94 -7.84 8.84
C PRO A 170 -15.43 -7.69 9.07
N SER A 171 -14.63 -8.75 8.85
CA SER A 171 -13.17 -8.73 8.93
C SER A 171 -12.45 -8.38 7.63
N LEU A 172 -13.16 -8.33 6.49
CA LEU A 172 -12.56 -8.01 5.17
C LEU A 172 -12.11 -6.55 5.10
N TYR A 173 -12.92 -5.66 5.65
CA TYR A 173 -12.68 -4.22 5.60
C TYR A 173 -12.20 -3.69 6.95
N PRO A 174 -11.27 -2.72 6.98
CA PRO A 174 -10.87 -2.05 8.21
C PRO A 174 -12.04 -1.31 8.88
N ALA A 175 -12.01 -1.15 10.20
CA ALA A 175 -13.07 -0.49 10.97
C ALA A 175 -13.43 0.94 10.51
N TRP A 176 -12.49 1.65 9.87
CA TRP A 176 -12.73 3.00 9.35
C TRP A 176 -13.54 3.02 8.04
N TRP A 177 -13.57 1.91 7.31
CA TRP A 177 -14.19 1.80 5.99
C TRP A 177 -15.70 2.13 6.02
N PRO A 178 -16.53 1.45 6.83
CA PRO A 178 -17.97 1.77 6.88
C PRO A 178 -18.23 3.19 7.37
N VAL A 179 -17.38 3.72 8.26
CA VAL A 179 -17.48 5.11 8.73
C VAL A 179 -17.24 6.08 7.58
N LEU A 180 -16.23 5.84 6.74
CA LEU A 180 -15.98 6.68 5.56
C LEU A 180 -17.21 6.70 4.64
N LEU A 181 -17.71 5.52 4.26
CA LEU A 181 -18.84 5.41 3.33
C LEU A 181 -20.09 6.11 3.88
N ALA A 182 -20.39 5.91 5.16
CA ALA A 182 -21.53 6.57 5.81
C ALA A 182 -21.37 8.10 5.82
N ARG A 183 -20.16 8.63 6.03
CA ARG A 183 -19.90 10.07 6.05
C ARG A 183 -19.98 10.70 4.66
N ILE A 184 -19.55 9.97 3.63
CA ILE A 184 -19.72 10.36 2.22
C ILE A 184 -21.22 10.45 1.89
N CYS A 185 -22.00 9.42 2.22
CA CYS A 185 -23.45 9.40 1.97
C CYS A 185 -24.20 10.50 2.75
N ARG A 186 -23.69 10.91 3.92
CA ARG A 186 -24.24 12.00 4.74
C ARG A 186 -23.77 13.39 4.33
N ARG A 187 -22.95 13.51 3.27
CA ARG A 187 -22.41 14.78 2.77
C ARG A 187 -21.66 15.59 3.83
N GLN A 188 -20.88 14.91 4.68
CA GLN A 188 -20.08 15.62 5.68
C GLN A 188 -18.99 16.47 5.02
N PRO A 189 -18.97 17.79 5.25
CA PRO A 189 -18.08 18.71 4.53
C PRO A 189 -16.60 18.38 4.75
N GLU A 190 -16.24 17.89 5.94
CA GLU A 190 -14.86 17.51 6.27
C GLU A 190 -14.37 16.31 5.46
N VAL A 191 -15.28 15.40 5.09
CA VAL A 191 -14.96 14.23 4.26
C VAL A 191 -15.00 14.60 2.79
N LEU A 192 -15.98 15.40 2.37
CA LEU A 192 -16.06 15.88 0.98
C LEU A 192 -14.83 16.72 0.61
N ALA A 193 -14.26 17.48 1.55
CA ALA A 193 -13.02 18.23 1.35
C ALA A 193 -11.78 17.34 1.08
N LEU A 194 -11.84 16.04 1.39
CA LEU A 194 -10.79 15.08 1.09
C LEU A 194 -10.96 14.44 -0.30
N LEU A 195 -12.13 14.62 -0.92
CA LEU A 195 -12.41 14.12 -2.26
C LEU A 195 -11.87 15.10 -3.30
N GLY A 196 -11.52 14.57 -4.48
CA GLY A 196 -11.07 15.38 -5.60
C GLY A 196 -12.24 16.11 -6.28
N PRO A 197 -11.95 16.99 -7.25
CA PRO A 197 -12.98 17.45 -8.16
C PRO A 197 -13.56 16.23 -8.90
N GLN A 198 -14.88 16.08 -8.86
CA GLN A 198 -15.55 15.00 -9.58
C GLN A 198 -15.84 15.46 -11.00
N ARG A 199 -15.72 14.55 -11.97
CA ARG A 199 -15.93 14.89 -13.38
C ARG A 199 -17.36 15.34 -13.71
N ASN A 200 -18.37 14.72 -13.07
CA ASN A 200 -19.76 14.82 -13.52
C ASN A 200 -20.73 15.37 -12.47
N ILE A 201 -20.29 15.67 -11.24
CA ILE A 201 -21.18 16.10 -10.16
C ILE A 201 -20.50 17.00 -9.15
N ASP A 202 -21.17 18.06 -8.70
CA ASP A 202 -20.72 18.81 -7.52
C ASP A 202 -21.31 18.16 -6.24
N LEU A 203 -20.50 17.33 -5.57
CA LEU A 203 -20.94 16.61 -4.36
C LEU A 203 -21.33 17.55 -3.21
N ALA A 204 -20.82 18.78 -3.17
CA ALA A 204 -21.18 19.74 -2.11
C ALA A 204 -22.62 20.25 -2.27
N ARG A 205 -23.16 20.22 -3.49
CA ARG A 205 -24.52 20.67 -3.83
C ARG A 205 -25.47 19.52 -4.14
N ALA A 206 -24.94 18.34 -4.46
CA ALA A 206 -25.71 17.17 -4.80
C ALA A 206 -26.48 16.62 -3.58
N PRO A 207 -27.69 16.08 -3.79
CA PRO A 207 -28.41 15.37 -2.75
C PRO A 207 -27.64 14.13 -2.26
N CYS A 208 -28.08 13.57 -1.14
CA CYS A 208 -27.58 12.28 -0.67
C CYS A 208 -27.80 11.21 -1.76
N PRO A 209 -26.84 10.30 -1.96
CA PRO A 209 -26.92 9.30 -3.01
C PRO A 209 -27.99 8.26 -2.69
N ARG A 210 -28.68 7.73 -3.70
CA ARG A 210 -29.71 6.69 -3.50
C ARG A 210 -29.12 5.32 -3.19
N GLY A 211 -27.89 5.11 -3.63
CA GLY A 211 -27.16 3.88 -3.47
C GLY A 211 -25.67 4.13 -3.57
N LEU A 212 -24.91 3.21 -3.01
CA LEU A 212 -23.46 3.21 -3.08
C LEU A 212 -23.01 1.85 -3.60
N ARG A 213 -22.12 1.87 -4.58
CA ARG A 213 -21.48 0.67 -5.12
C ARG A 213 -19.99 0.75 -4.84
N VAL A 214 -19.43 -0.38 -4.42
CA VAL A 214 -17.99 -0.54 -4.23
C VAL A 214 -17.58 -1.70 -5.13
N SER A 215 -16.73 -1.39 -6.09
CA SER A 215 -16.22 -2.32 -7.08
C SER A 215 -14.74 -2.57 -6.83
N LEU A 216 -14.30 -3.82 -6.99
CA LEU A 216 -12.89 -4.21 -6.93
C LEU A 216 -12.45 -4.62 -8.32
N PHE A 217 -11.57 -3.83 -8.94
CA PHE A 217 -11.05 -4.06 -10.28
C PHE A 217 -9.64 -4.65 -10.21
N ASP A 218 -9.29 -5.55 -11.14
CA ASP A 218 -7.92 -6.04 -11.37
C ASP A 218 -7.30 -5.26 -12.53
N PHE A 219 -6.55 -4.20 -12.21
CA PHE A 219 -5.81 -3.41 -13.19
C PHE A 219 -4.52 -4.12 -13.55
N ARG A 220 -4.40 -4.53 -14.82
CA ARG A 220 -3.23 -5.24 -15.33
C ARG A 220 -2.29 -4.27 -16.04
N PHE A 221 -1.06 -4.15 -15.52
CA PHE A 221 0.00 -3.35 -16.14
C PHE A 221 0.68 -4.10 -17.30
N ARG A 222 0.48 -5.42 -17.38
CA ARG A 222 0.92 -6.25 -18.50
C ARG A 222 -0.25 -7.07 -19.06
N PRO A 223 -0.25 -7.33 -20.38
CA PRO A 223 -1.24 -8.22 -20.96
C PRO A 223 -1.05 -9.64 -20.40
N PRO A 224 -2.09 -10.50 -20.49
CA PRO A 224 -1.97 -11.93 -20.20
C PRO A 224 -0.81 -12.56 -20.97
N GLU A 225 -0.25 -13.63 -20.42
CA GLU A 225 0.76 -14.43 -21.14
C GLU A 225 0.18 -14.87 -22.50
N ASN A 226 0.95 -14.64 -23.57
CA ASN A 226 0.58 -14.88 -24.98
C ASN A 226 -0.33 -13.84 -25.66
N CYS A 227 -0.62 -12.70 -25.00
CA CYS A 227 -1.28 -11.57 -25.65
C CYS A 227 -0.27 -10.47 -26.03
N PRO A 228 -0.47 -9.74 -27.15
CA PRO A 228 0.40 -8.64 -27.54
C PRO A 228 0.35 -7.49 -26.53
N LEU A 229 1.42 -6.67 -26.46
CA LEU A 229 1.56 -5.59 -25.48
C LEU A 229 0.37 -4.60 -25.48
N TYR A 230 -0.23 -4.34 -26.64
CA TYR A 230 -1.38 -3.44 -26.75
C TYR A 230 -2.65 -4.01 -26.10
N ALA A 231 -2.76 -5.33 -25.91
CA ALA A 231 -3.93 -5.97 -25.29
C ALA A 231 -4.11 -5.59 -23.81
N ALA A 232 -3.08 -5.03 -23.16
CA ALA A 232 -3.23 -4.45 -21.83
C ALA A 232 -4.10 -3.19 -21.82
N PHE A 233 -4.08 -2.42 -22.91
CA PHE A 233 -4.86 -1.19 -23.07
C PHE A 233 -6.21 -1.45 -23.76
N PHE A 234 -6.27 -2.48 -24.61
CA PHE A 234 -7.46 -2.85 -25.38
C PHE A 234 -7.82 -4.33 -25.13
N PRO A 235 -8.42 -4.65 -23.97
CA PRO A 235 -8.78 -6.02 -23.63
C PRO A 235 -9.86 -6.61 -24.55
N GLU A 236 -10.64 -5.78 -25.25
CA GLU A 236 -11.68 -6.20 -26.20
C GLU A 236 -11.17 -6.40 -27.64
N GLY A 237 -9.89 -6.11 -27.92
CA GLY A 237 -9.30 -6.18 -29.25
C GLY A 237 -8.86 -4.82 -29.81
N ASP A 238 -8.11 -4.84 -30.91
CA ASP A 238 -7.62 -3.61 -31.56
C ASP A 238 -8.80 -2.80 -32.13
N PRO A 239 -9.02 -1.52 -31.72
CA PRO A 239 -10.08 -0.68 -32.28
C PRO A 239 -9.89 -0.35 -33.77
N GLY A 240 -8.78 -0.78 -34.38
CA GLY A 240 -8.45 -0.58 -35.79
C GLY A 240 -8.86 -1.71 -36.75
N ASN A 241 -9.65 -2.71 -36.33
CA ASN A 241 -10.11 -3.81 -37.18
C ASN A 241 -11.64 -3.94 -37.18
#